data_AF-A0AAW2JBZ9-F1
#
_entry.id   AF-A0AAW2JBZ9-F1
#
_cell.length_a   1.000
_cell.length_b   1.000
_cell.length_c   1.000
_cell.angle_alpha   90.00
_cell.angle_beta   90.00
_cell.angle_gamma   90.00
#
_symmetry.space_group_name_H-M   'P 1'
#
loop_
_entity.id
_entity.type
_entity.pdbx_description
1 polymer ?
#
loop_
_entity_poly.entity_id
_entity_poly.type
_entity_poly.pdbx_seq_one_letter_code
_entity_poly.pdbx_strand_id
1 'polypeptide(L)'
;MKESREPGCMPVSYDQVEWHKICLLAYVEILIPSHNNFSSRIDELEEMSTGNRIWKQRLVDIGTVTAQQAKDWGFSGVMLRGSGVCWDLRRAAPYDVHDQLDPDVPVGTRGDRYDRYCIRIEEMRQSLRIIVQCLNQMPSGMIKADDRKLCPPSRCRMKLSMESCAV
;
A
#
# COMPACT_ATOMS: atom_id res chain seq x y z
N MET A 1 1.18 -35.54 -16.71
CA MET A 1 0.20 -34.76 -15.93
C MET A 1 0.88 -33.47 -15.49
N LYS A 2 0.73 -32.39 -16.28
CA LYS A 2 1.16 -31.05 -15.87
C LYS A 2 -0.07 -30.40 -15.27
N GLU A 3 -0.12 -30.33 -13.95
CA GLU A 3 -1.16 -29.61 -13.22
C GLU A 3 -0.92 -28.11 -13.45
N SER A 4 -1.71 -27.53 -14.36
CA SER A 4 -1.84 -26.08 -14.51
C SER A 4 -2.55 -25.55 -13.27
N ARG A 5 -1.78 -25.24 -12.22
CA ARG A 5 -2.29 -24.51 -11.06
C ARG A 5 -2.54 -23.08 -11.49
N GLU A 6 -3.80 -22.72 -11.65
CA GLU A 6 -4.22 -21.32 -11.67
C GLU A 6 -3.68 -20.62 -10.40
N PRO A 7 -3.22 -19.36 -10.48
CA PRO A 7 -2.79 -18.65 -9.29
C PRO A 7 -4.02 -18.33 -8.44
N GLY A 8 -4.29 -19.20 -7.46
CA GLY A 8 -5.31 -18.97 -6.45
C GLY A 8 -5.01 -17.71 -5.63
N CYS A 9 -6.08 -17.15 -5.05
CA CYS A 9 -6.09 -16.03 -4.12
C CYS A 9 -5.44 -16.39 -2.76
N MET A 10 -4.19 -16.85 -2.80
CA MET A 10 -3.39 -17.34 -1.69
C MET A 10 -2.16 -16.45 -1.49
N PRO A 11 -1.53 -16.48 -0.30
CA PRO A 11 -0.40 -15.60 0.01
C PRO A 11 0.70 -15.74 -1.06
N VAL A 12 0.90 -14.66 -1.81
CA VAL A 12 1.94 -14.57 -2.81
C VAL A 12 3.25 -14.39 -2.07
N SER A 13 4.12 -15.40 -2.08
CA SER A 13 5.53 -15.20 -1.75
C SER A 13 6.17 -14.43 -2.91
N TYR A 14 6.25 -13.10 -2.76
CA TYR A 14 6.90 -12.23 -3.74
C TYR A 14 8.42 -12.53 -3.91
N ASP A 15 8.97 -13.41 -3.09
CA ASP A 15 10.37 -13.86 -3.12
C ASP A 15 10.79 -14.63 -4.38
N GLN A 16 9.87 -15.01 -5.27
CA GLN A 16 10.22 -15.56 -6.59
C GLN A 16 10.31 -14.46 -7.66
N VAL A 17 11.42 -13.73 -7.59
CA VAL A 17 11.75 -12.48 -8.29
C VAL A 17 11.89 -12.59 -9.84
N GLU A 18 11.33 -13.62 -10.48
CA GLU A 18 11.40 -13.82 -11.95
C GLU A 18 10.16 -13.40 -12.73
N TRP A 19 8.99 -13.30 -12.11
CA TRP A 19 7.76 -12.92 -12.81
C TRP A 19 7.66 -11.42 -13.13
N HIS A 20 8.54 -10.60 -12.53
CA HIS A 20 8.41 -9.15 -12.55
C HIS A 20 8.55 -8.50 -13.94
N LYS A 21 9.48 -8.93 -14.83
CA LYS A 21 9.73 -8.18 -16.07
C LYS A 21 8.64 -8.33 -17.16
N ILE A 22 8.03 -9.51 -17.30
CA ILE A 22 7.03 -9.75 -18.37
C ILE A 22 5.62 -9.36 -17.90
N CYS A 23 5.32 -9.51 -16.61
CA CYS A 23 4.02 -9.10 -16.07
C CYS A 23 3.91 -7.58 -15.88
N LEU A 24 4.93 -6.88 -15.37
CA LEU A 24 4.77 -5.48 -14.95
C LEU A 24 4.24 -4.57 -16.07
N LEU A 25 4.76 -4.65 -17.29
CA LEU A 25 4.29 -3.79 -18.40
C LEU A 25 2.83 -4.05 -18.78
N ALA A 26 2.42 -5.32 -18.85
CA ALA A 26 1.01 -5.67 -19.10
C ALA A 26 0.10 -5.28 -17.92
N TYR A 27 0.64 -5.33 -16.69
CA TYR A 27 -0.08 -4.91 -15.49
C TYR A 27 -0.28 -3.39 -15.44
N VAL A 28 0.66 -2.56 -15.91
CA VAL A 28 0.51 -1.09 -15.94
C VAL A 28 -0.74 -0.69 -16.74
N GLU A 29 -0.94 -1.29 -17.91
CA GLU A 29 -2.10 -1.00 -18.76
C GLU A 29 -3.43 -1.43 -18.11
N ILE A 30 -3.42 -2.48 -17.28
CA ILE A 30 -4.59 -2.97 -16.54
C ILE A 30 -4.84 -2.12 -15.28
N LEU A 31 -3.77 -1.60 -14.67
CA LEU A 31 -3.85 -0.90 -13.38
C LEU A 31 -4.54 0.46 -13.50
N ILE A 32 -4.29 1.20 -14.59
CA ILE A 32 -4.85 2.54 -14.79
C ILE A 32 -6.39 2.51 -14.89
N PRO A 33 -7.02 1.65 -15.71
CA PRO A 33 -8.48 1.47 -15.70
C PRO A 33 -9.02 1.01 -14.34
N SER A 34 -8.29 0.12 -13.66
CA SER A 34 -8.67 -0.39 -12.33
C SER A 34 -8.65 0.70 -11.27
N HIS A 35 -7.70 1.64 -11.34
CA HIS A 35 -7.61 2.80 -10.46
C HIS A 35 -8.85 3.70 -10.58
N ASN A 36 -9.25 4.04 -11.82
CA ASN A 36 -10.45 4.87 -12.06
C ASN A 36 -11.72 4.21 -11.52
N ASN A 37 -11.85 2.90 -11.75
CA ASN A 37 -12.98 2.12 -11.21
C ASN A 37 -12.95 2.07 -9.67
N PHE A 38 -11.78 1.99 -9.04
CA PHE A 38 -11.71 1.93 -7.59
C PHE A 38 -12.03 3.27 -6.93
N SER A 39 -11.67 4.39 -7.56
CA SER A 39 -12.05 5.72 -7.05
C SER A 39 -13.56 5.88 -6.96
N SER A 40 -14.31 5.51 -7.99
CA SER A 40 -15.78 5.60 -7.96
C SER A 40 -16.39 4.68 -6.91
N ARG A 41 -15.80 3.50 -6.66
CA ARG A 41 -16.25 2.59 -5.58
C ARG A 41 -16.02 3.18 -4.19
N ILE A 42 -14.93 3.93 -3.97
CA ILE A 42 -14.72 4.64 -2.71
C ILE A 42 -15.82 5.70 -2.52
N ASP A 43 -16.15 6.42 -3.58
CA ASP A 43 -17.19 7.47 -3.52
C ASP A 43 -18.58 6.87 -3.23
N GLU A 44 -18.93 5.73 -3.86
CA GLU A 44 -20.15 4.96 -3.55
C GLU A 44 -20.18 4.52 -2.08
N LEU A 45 -19.05 4.03 -1.54
CA LEU A 45 -18.94 3.63 -0.13
C LEU A 45 -19.12 4.82 0.82
N GLU A 46 -18.55 5.97 0.47
CA GLU A 46 -18.67 7.19 1.26
C GLU A 46 -20.10 7.74 1.23
N GLU A 47 -20.75 7.75 0.08
CA GLU A 47 -22.13 8.19 -0.08
C GLU A 47 -23.09 7.38 0.80
N MET A 48 -22.93 6.05 0.84
CA MET A 48 -23.76 5.18 1.67
C MET A 48 -23.51 5.33 3.18
N SER A 49 -22.29 5.66 3.59
CA SER A 49 -21.86 5.57 5.00
C SER A 49 -21.70 6.93 5.68
N THR A 50 -20.98 7.87 5.06
CA THR A 50 -20.58 9.14 5.68
C THR A 50 -21.76 10.07 5.93
N GLY A 51 -22.75 10.08 5.04
CA GLY A 51 -24.00 10.83 5.21
C GLY A 51 -25.01 10.19 6.17
N ASN A 52 -24.85 8.90 6.48
CA ASN A 52 -25.87 8.13 7.18
C ASN A 52 -25.95 8.49 8.68
N ARG A 53 -27.14 8.88 9.13
CA ARG A 53 -27.41 9.25 10.52
C ARG A 53 -27.14 8.10 11.50
N ILE A 54 -27.55 6.87 11.15
CA ILE A 54 -27.36 5.69 12.00
C ILE A 54 -25.87 5.39 12.16
N TRP A 55 -25.09 5.63 11.12
CA TRP A 55 -23.63 5.48 11.14
C TRP A 55 -22.97 6.47 12.09
N LYS A 56 -23.30 7.77 11.96
CA LYS A 56 -22.80 8.81 12.86
C LYS A 56 -23.18 8.55 14.32
N GLN A 57 -24.42 8.16 14.58
CA GLN A 57 -24.89 7.83 15.94
C GLN A 57 -24.11 6.69 16.62
N ARG A 58 -23.51 5.78 15.85
CA ARG A 58 -22.75 4.64 16.36
C ARG A 58 -21.24 4.89 16.48
N LEU A 59 -20.74 5.99 15.93
CA LEU A 59 -19.30 6.23 15.80
C LEU A 59 -18.82 7.55 16.39
N VAL A 60 -19.64 8.61 16.29
CA VAL A 60 -19.32 9.92 16.85
C VAL A 60 -19.35 9.82 18.38
N ASP A 61 -18.34 10.41 19.02
CA ASP A 61 -18.14 10.43 20.48
C ASP A 61 -17.99 9.05 21.15
N ILE A 62 -17.79 7.98 20.36
CA ILE A 62 -17.59 6.62 20.87
C ILE A 62 -16.12 6.21 20.73
N GLY A 63 -15.53 5.74 21.84
CA GLY A 63 -14.16 5.25 21.88
C GLY A 63 -13.12 6.35 21.69
N THR A 64 -13.38 7.54 22.23
CA THR A 64 -12.49 8.69 22.20
C THR A 64 -11.19 8.40 22.94
N VAL A 65 -10.06 8.76 22.30
CA VAL A 65 -8.72 8.58 22.85
C VAL A 65 -7.97 9.90 22.73
N THR A 66 -7.44 10.40 23.84
CA THR A 66 -6.64 11.63 23.85
C THR A 66 -5.22 11.37 23.32
N ALA A 67 -4.57 12.42 22.81
CA ALA A 67 -3.20 12.32 22.29
C ALA A 67 -2.17 11.82 23.34
N GLN A 68 -2.38 12.14 24.63
CA GLN A 68 -1.51 11.66 25.72
C GLN A 68 -1.70 10.17 25.96
N GLN A 69 -2.95 9.73 26.16
CA GLN A 69 -3.28 8.30 26.34
C GLN A 69 -2.78 7.44 25.17
N ALA A 70 -2.91 7.94 23.94
CA ALA A 70 -2.44 7.22 22.76
C ALA A 70 -0.92 7.00 22.77
N LYS A 71 -0.15 7.96 23.30
CA LYS A 71 1.31 7.84 23.45
C LYS A 71 1.67 6.90 24.60
N ASP A 72 1.00 7.03 25.74
CA ASP A 72 1.26 6.23 26.94
C ASP A 72 0.97 4.74 26.69
N TRP A 73 -0.06 4.44 25.89
CA TRP A 73 -0.42 3.07 25.52
C TRP A 73 0.35 2.54 24.31
N GLY A 74 1.23 3.35 23.71
CA GLY A 74 2.04 2.93 22.56
C GLY A 74 1.21 2.66 21.29
N PHE A 75 0.10 3.38 21.09
CA PHE A 75 -0.67 3.27 19.85
C PHE A 75 0.13 3.78 18.65
N SER A 76 -0.20 3.27 17.45
CA SER A 76 0.48 3.61 16.20
C SER A 76 -0.51 3.81 15.04
N GLY A 77 -0.03 4.46 13.97
CA GLY A 77 -0.78 4.69 12.74
C GLY A 77 -2.05 5.53 12.92
N VAL A 78 -3.18 5.04 12.42
CA VAL A 78 -4.47 5.76 12.44
C VAL A 78 -4.97 6.04 13.85
N MET A 79 -4.60 5.24 14.85
CA MET A 79 -4.99 5.49 16.24
C MET A 79 -4.35 6.78 16.76
N LEU A 80 -3.06 7.00 16.50
CA LEU A 80 -2.37 8.25 16.85
C LEU A 80 -2.91 9.46 16.06
N ARG A 81 -3.07 9.29 14.74
CA ARG A 81 -3.55 10.36 13.87
C ARG A 81 -4.99 10.75 14.14
N GLY A 82 -5.85 9.80 14.50
CA GLY A 82 -7.22 10.08 14.92
C GLY A 82 -7.28 10.97 16.15
N SER A 83 -6.35 10.78 17.10
CA SER A 83 -6.21 11.57 18.32
C SER A 83 -5.53 12.93 18.13
N GLY A 84 -5.24 13.35 16.90
CA GLY A 84 -4.66 14.66 16.58
C GLY A 84 -3.13 14.71 16.54
N VAL A 85 -2.44 13.57 16.64
CA VAL A 85 -0.97 13.52 16.52
C VAL A 85 -0.60 13.28 15.06
N CYS A 86 0.00 14.28 14.41
CA CYS A 86 0.53 14.15 13.05
C CYS A 86 1.81 13.30 13.05
N TRP A 87 1.66 11.98 12.99
CA TRP A 87 2.76 11.01 12.95
C TRP A 87 2.54 9.96 11.86
N ASP A 88 3.47 9.88 10.92
CA ASP A 88 3.52 8.87 9.86
C ASP A 88 4.97 8.51 9.57
N LEU A 89 5.28 7.22 9.54
CA LEU A 89 6.63 6.72 9.27
C LEU A 89 7.08 7.08 7.86
N ARG A 90 6.17 7.09 6.89
CA ARG A 90 6.50 7.40 5.49
C ARG A 90 7.06 8.81 5.30
N ARG A 91 6.79 9.72 6.24
CA ARG A 91 7.25 11.12 6.22
C ARG A 91 8.30 11.40 7.29
N ALA A 92 8.19 10.80 8.47
CA ALA A 92 9.12 11.03 9.58
C ALA A 92 10.42 10.22 9.44
N ALA A 93 10.34 9.00 8.93
CA ALA A 93 11.47 8.09 8.72
C ALA A 93 11.25 7.35 7.37
N PRO A 94 11.36 8.09 6.25
CA PRO A 94 11.07 7.58 4.93
C PRO A 94 11.97 6.38 4.58
N TYR A 95 11.39 5.42 3.87
CA TYR A 95 12.04 4.20 3.41
C TYR A 95 11.78 4.01 1.92
N ASP A 96 12.65 3.23 1.27
CA ASP A 96 12.64 2.97 -0.17
C ASP A 96 12.58 4.26 -1.01
N VAL A 97 11.44 4.52 -1.65
CA VAL A 97 11.20 5.66 -2.55
C VAL A 97 10.17 6.64 -1.99
N HIS A 98 9.74 6.48 -0.74
CA HIS A 98 8.75 7.37 -0.13
C HIS A 98 9.25 8.80 0.04
N ASP A 99 10.56 9.03 0.03
CA ASP A 99 11.17 10.37 -0.02
C ASP A 99 10.82 11.19 -1.26
N GLN A 100 10.52 10.52 -2.37
CA GLN A 100 10.24 11.16 -3.67
C GLN A 100 8.74 11.30 -3.92
N LEU A 101 7.92 10.76 -3.02
CA LEU A 101 6.48 10.77 -3.10
C LEU A 101 5.93 11.79 -2.10
N ASP A 102 4.90 12.52 -2.48
CA ASP A 102 4.25 13.53 -1.62
C ASP A 102 2.86 13.05 -1.18
N PRO A 103 2.75 12.20 -0.14
CA PRO A 103 1.46 11.81 0.41
C PRO A 103 0.96 12.85 1.42
N ASP A 104 -0.30 13.25 1.27
CA ASP A 104 -0.98 14.04 2.29
C ASP A 104 -1.39 13.12 3.45
N VAL A 105 -1.04 13.49 4.68
CA VAL A 105 -1.34 12.70 5.88
C VAL A 105 -2.58 13.25 6.56
N PRO A 106 -3.73 12.55 6.52
CA PRO A 106 -4.94 13.01 7.19
C PRO A 106 -4.80 12.88 8.72
N VAL A 107 -5.28 13.89 9.45
CA VAL A 107 -5.24 13.97 10.91
C VAL A 107 -6.65 14.24 11.43
N GLY A 108 -7.06 13.48 12.44
CA GLY A 108 -8.35 13.63 13.11
C GLY A 108 -8.29 14.71 14.19
N THR A 109 -9.45 15.11 14.72
CA THR A 109 -9.53 16.20 15.71
C THR A 109 -10.09 15.73 17.04
N ARG A 110 -11.05 14.80 17.03
CA ARG A 110 -11.77 14.34 18.23
C ARG A 110 -11.21 13.05 18.82
N GLY A 111 -10.50 12.24 18.02
CA GLY A 111 -10.01 10.92 18.47
C GLY A 111 -11.08 9.85 18.59
N ASP A 112 -12.29 10.10 18.05
CA ASP A 112 -13.40 9.14 18.03
C ASP A 112 -13.23 8.08 16.93
N ARG A 113 -14.14 7.10 16.91
CA ARG A 113 -14.12 6.04 15.89
C ARG A 113 -14.48 6.58 14.50
N TYR A 114 -15.25 7.66 14.43
CA TYR A 114 -15.64 8.29 13.16
C TYR A 114 -14.45 8.96 12.47
N ASP A 115 -13.63 9.72 13.17
CA ASP A 115 -12.43 10.35 12.63
C ASP A 115 -11.44 9.30 12.09
N ARG A 116 -11.31 8.15 12.77
CA ARG A 116 -10.48 7.02 12.28
C ARG A 116 -11.03 6.43 10.99
N TYR A 117 -12.35 6.34 10.85
CA TYR A 117 -12.98 5.91 9.62
C TYR A 117 -12.70 6.90 8.48
N CYS A 118 -12.90 8.20 8.71
CA CYS A 118 -12.62 9.24 7.72
C CYS A 118 -11.14 9.22 7.29
N ILE A 119 -10.21 9.09 8.24
CA ILE A 119 -8.78 8.92 7.94
C ILE A 119 -8.54 7.72 7.02
N ARG A 120 -9.20 6.57 7.25
CA ARG A 120 -9.03 5.38 6.40
C ARG A 120 -9.55 5.61 4.98
N ILE A 121 -10.67 6.30 4.82
CA ILE A 121 -11.17 6.67 3.48
C ILE A 121 -10.15 7.55 2.75
N GLU A 122 -9.64 8.57 3.43
CA GLU A 122 -8.62 9.45 2.85
C GLU A 122 -7.30 8.73 2.57
N GLU A 123 -6.88 7.79 3.42
CA GLU A 123 -5.70 6.95 3.15
C GLU A 123 -5.85 6.09 1.90
N MET A 124 -7.06 5.59 1.61
CA MET A 124 -7.31 4.85 0.35
C MET A 124 -7.14 5.76 -0.86
N ARG A 125 -7.66 7.00 -0.80
CA ARG A 125 -7.48 8.01 -1.86
C ARG A 125 -6.01 8.39 -2.05
N GLN A 126 -5.28 8.60 -0.96
CA GLN A 126 -3.85 8.92 -1.03
C GLN A 126 -3.04 7.72 -1.53
N SER A 127 -3.42 6.49 -1.19
CA SER A 127 -2.77 5.28 -1.73
C SER A 127 -2.95 5.19 -3.25
N LEU A 128 -4.14 5.51 -3.75
CA LEU A 128 -4.40 5.61 -5.19
C LEU A 128 -3.53 6.67 -5.86
N ARG A 129 -3.36 7.85 -5.25
CA ARG A 129 -2.48 8.91 -5.76
C ARG A 129 -1.02 8.47 -5.80
N ILE A 130 -0.54 7.81 -4.75
CA ILE A 130 0.83 7.26 -4.69
C ILE A 130 1.03 6.24 -5.83
N ILE A 131 0.08 5.35 -6.07
CA ILE A 131 0.16 4.37 -7.17
C ILE A 131 0.36 5.09 -8.52
N VAL A 132 -0.43 6.14 -8.79
CA VAL A 132 -0.31 6.91 -10.04
C VAL A 132 1.03 7.63 -10.14
N GLN A 133 1.53 8.21 -9.03
CA GLN A 133 2.85 8.84 -8.98
C GLN A 133 3.96 7.82 -9.28
N CYS A 134 3.91 6.65 -8.63
CA CYS A 134 4.84 5.57 -8.88
C CYS A 134 4.83 5.14 -10.34
N LEU A 135 3.64 4.95 -10.94
CA LEU A 135 3.50 4.58 -12.36
C LEU A 135 4.14 5.61 -13.30
N ASN A 136 3.96 6.91 -13.02
CA ASN A 136 4.52 7.97 -13.85
C ASN A 136 6.05 8.11 -13.71
N GLN A 137 6.59 7.72 -12.56
CA GLN A 137 8.00 7.87 -12.22
C GLN A 137 8.80 6.56 -12.30
N MET A 138 8.24 5.49 -12.89
CA MET A 138 8.94 4.18 -12.93
C MET A 138 10.23 4.26 -13.75
N PRO A 139 11.41 4.04 -13.13
CA PRO A 139 12.66 3.95 -13.88
C PRO A 139 12.72 2.60 -14.60
N SER A 140 13.30 2.60 -15.80
CA SER A 140 13.69 1.35 -16.45
C SER A 140 15.01 0.86 -15.86
N GLY A 141 15.10 -0.43 -15.50
CA GLY A 141 16.30 -0.92 -14.86
C GLY A 141 16.30 -2.39 -14.46
N MET A 142 17.37 -2.76 -13.76
CA MET A 142 17.48 -4.06 -13.10
C MET A 142 16.61 -4.06 -11.83
N ILE A 143 15.81 -5.11 -11.65
CA ILE A 143 14.89 -5.26 -10.52
C ILE A 143 15.59 -5.94 -9.33
N LYS A 144 16.64 -6.72 -9.60
CA LYS A 144 17.44 -7.42 -8.59
C LYS A 144 18.76 -6.70 -8.39
N ALA A 145 19.30 -6.81 -7.17
CA ALA A 145 20.72 -6.56 -6.93
C ALA A 145 21.58 -7.47 -7.82
N ASP A 146 22.76 -6.98 -8.25
CA ASP A 146 23.69 -7.75 -9.08
C ASP A 146 24.51 -8.79 -8.28
N ASP A 147 24.27 -8.86 -6.96
CA ASP A 147 24.95 -9.79 -6.07
C ASP A 147 24.41 -11.21 -6.19
N ARG A 148 25.16 -12.04 -6.92
CA ARG A 148 24.81 -13.45 -7.19
C ARG A 148 24.79 -14.34 -5.95
N LYS A 149 25.43 -13.94 -4.85
CA LYS A 149 25.40 -14.71 -3.59
C LYS A 149 24.09 -14.55 -2.83
N LEU A 150 23.40 -13.43 -3.03
CA LEU A 150 22.17 -13.08 -2.32
C LEU A 150 20.94 -13.33 -3.20
N CYS A 151 21.04 -13.00 -4.49
CA CYS A 151 19.93 -13.13 -5.43
C CYS A 151 20.18 -14.24 -6.44
N PRO A 152 19.19 -15.14 -6.67
CA PRO A 152 19.33 -16.17 -7.69
C PRO A 152 19.35 -15.54 -9.10
N PRO A 153 20.18 -16.09 -10.02
CA PRO A 153 20.29 -15.59 -11.38
C PRO A 153 18.98 -15.79 -12.16
N SER A 154 18.85 -15.09 -13.30
CA SER A 154 17.72 -15.32 -14.21
C SER A 154 17.84 -16.68 -14.91
N ARG A 155 16.70 -17.32 -15.23
CA ARG A 155 16.60 -18.61 -15.93
C ARG A 155 17.37 -18.63 -17.24
N CYS A 156 17.36 -17.53 -17.99
CA CYS A 156 18.15 -17.44 -19.22
C CYS A 156 19.65 -17.52 -18.93
N ARG A 157 20.12 -16.81 -17.89
CA ARG A 157 21.54 -16.79 -17.52
C ARG A 157 21.99 -18.13 -16.94
N MET A 158 21.15 -18.74 -16.10
CA MET A 158 21.34 -20.08 -15.53
C MET A 158 21.67 -21.12 -16.60
N LYS A 159 20.98 -21.10 -17.75
CA LYS A 159 21.22 -22.07 -18.84
C LYS A 159 22.51 -21.85 -19.62
N LEU A 160 23.12 -20.66 -19.52
CA LEU A 160 24.22 -20.24 -20.40
C LEU A 160 25.60 -20.22 -19.70
N SER A 161 25.65 -20.09 -18.37
CA SER A 161 26.90 -19.95 -17.64
C SER A 161 27.03 -21.00 -16.53
N MET A 162 28.19 -21.67 -16.48
CA MET A 162 28.53 -22.63 -15.42
C MET A 162 28.48 -21.99 -14.03
N GLU A 163 28.93 -20.73 -13.89
CA GLU A 163 28.91 -19.99 -12.63
C GLU A 163 27.49 -19.77 -12.10
N SER A 164 26.52 -19.58 -12.99
CA SER A 164 25.12 -19.39 -12.60
C SER A 164 24.35 -20.68 -12.32
N CYS A 165 24.89 -21.84 -12.71
CA CYS A 165 24.36 -23.14 -12.30
C CYS A 165 24.86 -23.58 -10.92
N ALA A 166 26.01 -23.06 -10.50
CA ALA A 166 26.67 -23.46 -9.26
C ALA A 166 26.15 -22.71 -8.01
N VAL A 167 25.18 -21.80 -8.19
CA VAL A 167 24.56 -20.97 -7.15
C VAL A 167 23.11 -21.40 -6.94
#